data_AF-A0A7C6YEM1-F1
#
_entry.id   AF-A0A7C6YEM1-F1
#
_cell.length_a   1.000
_cell.length_b   1.000
_cell.length_c   1.000
_cell.angle_alpha   90.00
_cell.angle_beta   90.00
_cell.angle_gamma   90.00
#
_symmetry.space_group_name_H-M   'P 1'
#
loop_
_entity.id
_entity.type
_entity.pdbx_description
1 polymer ?
#
loop_
_entity_poly.entity_id
_entity_poly.type
_entity_poly.pdbx_seq_one_letter_code
_entity_poly.pdbx_strand_id
1 'polypeptide(L)'
;ARHLDGLRGPAGQEVPVVVVEPSCAATLREDLPRLLADTTDADRARRVAARVRSSAEYLRQLAEAGRAPAWPGGAPPDRVTVQTHCHEYATFGNRVQRAALTALGVGSVREATGCCGVAGDFGFTAGHEAVSAAVAEQALAPALRADPDAPVLTDGFSCATQVAHLAATDPTTAGTTTAGPATGGRGGRHLFELLDPDPARPDPPYPDPTAPRRTS
;
A
#
# COMPACT_ATOMS: atom_id res chain seq x y z
N ALA A 1 -1.19 11.41 -20.56
CA ALA A 1 -0.31 10.83 -21.60
C ALA A 1 1.10 11.43 -21.69
N ARG A 2 1.28 12.76 -21.56
CA ARG A 2 2.57 13.44 -21.78
C ARG A 2 3.77 12.91 -20.99
N HIS A 3 3.56 12.25 -19.85
CA HIS A 3 4.63 11.72 -19.00
C HIS A 3 4.89 10.21 -19.15
N LEU A 4 4.12 9.48 -19.97
CA LEU A 4 4.25 8.02 -20.08
C LEU A 4 5.62 7.57 -20.60
N ASP A 5 6.23 8.35 -21.49
CA ASP A 5 7.56 8.04 -22.01
C ASP A 5 8.69 8.28 -20.99
N GLY A 6 8.42 9.05 -19.94
CA GLY A 6 9.33 9.30 -18.82
C GLY A 6 9.38 8.16 -17.80
N LEU A 7 8.46 7.19 -17.84
CA LEU A 7 8.42 6.05 -16.92
C LEU A 7 9.43 4.96 -17.33
N ARG A 8 10.72 5.31 -17.21
CA ARG A 8 11.90 4.51 -17.59
C ARG A 8 12.92 4.50 -16.45
N GLY A 9 13.82 3.53 -16.49
CA GLY A 9 14.95 3.45 -15.57
C GLY A 9 16.01 4.52 -15.86
N PRO A 10 17.04 4.64 -15.00
CA PRO A 10 18.08 5.68 -15.10
C PRO A 10 18.84 5.71 -16.44
N ALA A 11 18.91 4.58 -17.15
CA ALA A 11 19.56 4.46 -18.46
C ALA A 11 18.55 4.39 -19.63
N GLY A 12 17.31 4.81 -19.41
CA GLY A 12 16.24 4.78 -20.42
C GLY A 12 15.62 3.40 -20.66
N GLN A 13 16.05 2.38 -19.94
CA GLN A 13 15.55 1.01 -20.06
C GLN A 13 14.15 0.87 -19.47
N GLU A 14 13.39 -0.10 -19.97
CA GLU A 14 12.11 -0.45 -19.39
C GLU A 14 12.33 -1.23 -18.08
N VAL A 15 11.90 -0.63 -16.97
CA VAL A 15 11.95 -1.23 -15.63
C VAL A 15 10.52 -1.47 -15.11
N PRO A 16 10.33 -2.36 -14.13
CA PRO A 16 9.06 -2.46 -13.41
C PRO A 16 8.65 -1.09 -12.84
N VAL A 17 7.37 -0.77 -12.95
CA VAL A 17 6.77 0.41 -12.31
C VAL A 17 6.04 -0.10 -11.07
N VAL A 18 6.72 -0.02 -9.93
CA VAL A 18 6.17 -0.46 -8.64
C VAL A 18 5.41 0.71 -8.04
N VAL A 19 4.11 0.52 -7.83
CA VAL A 19 3.22 1.59 -7.36
C VAL A 19 2.76 1.22 -5.95
N VAL A 20 3.11 2.09 -4.99
CA VAL A 20 2.83 1.91 -3.56
C VAL A 20 1.32 1.90 -3.31
N GLU A 21 0.59 2.87 -3.87
CA GLU A 21 -0.85 3.00 -3.70
C GLU A 21 -1.62 2.11 -4.70
N PRO A 22 -2.35 1.06 -4.25
CA PRO A 22 -2.97 0.09 -5.15
C PRO A 22 -4.06 0.66 -6.04
N SER A 23 -4.75 1.72 -5.61
CA SER A 23 -5.70 2.42 -6.48
C SER A 23 -5.01 3.02 -7.71
N CYS A 24 -3.87 3.70 -7.53
CA CYS A 24 -3.05 4.19 -8.62
C CYS A 24 -2.48 3.05 -9.48
N ALA A 25 -2.05 1.95 -8.84
CA ALA A 25 -1.54 0.77 -9.54
C ALA A 25 -2.62 0.19 -10.46
N ALA A 26 -3.84 0.02 -9.97
CA ALA A 26 -5.00 -0.48 -10.72
C ALA A 26 -5.32 0.44 -11.91
N THR A 27 -5.41 1.75 -11.69
CA THR A 27 -5.65 2.72 -12.76
C THR A 27 -4.58 2.66 -13.85
N LEU A 28 -3.29 2.58 -13.49
CA LEU A 28 -2.21 2.50 -14.48
C LEU A 28 -2.17 1.15 -15.21
N ARG A 29 -2.57 0.06 -14.54
CA ARG A 29 -2.54 -1.31 -15.07
C ARG A 29 -3.73 -1.63 -15.97
N GLU A 30 -4.94 -1.22 -15.60
CA GLU A 30 -6.18 -1.60 -16.29
C GLU A 30 -6.90 -0.45 -16.97
N ASP A 31 -7.06 0.70 -16.30
CA ASP A 31 -7.90 1.79 -16.83
C ASP A 31 -7.16 2.59 -17.90
N LEU A 32 -5.89 2.91 -17.67
CA LEU A 32 -5.05 3.68 -18.60
C LEU A 32 -5.07 3.13 -20.04
N PRO A 33 -4.83 1.82 -20.30
CA PRO A 33 -4.90 1.29 -21.66
C PRO A 33 -6.31 1.27 -22.25
N ARG A 34 -7.37 1.23 -21.42
CA ARG A 34 -8.77 1.31 -21.88
C ARG A 34 -9.15 2.74 -22.27
N LEU A 35 -8.81 3.71 -21.43
CA LEU A 35 -9.11 5.12 -21.63
C LEU A 35 -8.40 5.72 -22.84
N LEU A 36 -7.22 5.19 -23.19
CA LEU A 36 -6.40 5.69 -24.30
C LEU A 36 -6.47 4.80 -25.55
N ALA A 37 -7.36 3.80 -25.59
CA ALA A 37 -7.40 2.77 -26.64
C ALA A 37 -7.51 3.35 -28.05
N ASP A 38 -8.30 4.42 -28.22
CA ASP A 38 -8.60 5.07 -29.50
C ASP A 38 -7.80 6.37 -29.72
N THR A 39 -6.70 6.55 -28.98
CA THR A 39 -5.84 7.74 -29.07
C THR A 39 -4.48 7.41 -29.64
N THR A 40 -3.73 8.43 -30.05
CA THR A 40 -2.32 8.29 -30.50
C THR A 40 -1.38 7.79 -29.39
N ASP A 41 -1.82 7.76 -28.13
CA ASP A 41 -1.06 7.31 -26.98
C ASP A 41 -1.35 5.85 -26.57
N ALA A 42 -2.19 5.12 -27.32
CA ALA A 42 -2.60 3.74 -27.00
C ALA A 42 -1.42 2.79 -26.76
N ASP A 43 -0.41 2.83 -27.62
CA ASP A 43 0.77 1.96 -27.48
C ASP A 43 1.60 2.32 -26.26
N ARG A 44 1.74 3.62 -25.95
CA ARG A 44 2.44 4.09 -24.74
C ARG A 44 1.73 3.63 -23.48
N ALA A 45 0.39 3.69 -23.48
CA ALA A 45 -0.46 3.22 -22.40
C ALA A 45 -0.26 1.73 -22.12
N ARG A 46 -0.36 0.88 -23.16
CA ARG A 46 -0.15 -0.59 -23.03
C ARG A 46 1.26 -0.92 -22.55
N ARG A 47 2.28 -0.21 -23.05
CA ARG A 47 3.69 -0.41 -22.69
C ARG A 47 3.97 -0.09 -21.22
N VAL A 48 3.35 0.96 -20.67
CA VAL A 48 3.43 1.29 -19.23
C VAL A 48 2.64 0.27 -18.42
N ALA A 49 1.39 0.02 -18.78
CA ALA A 49 0.51 -0.92 -18.09
C ALA A 49 1.14 -2.31 -17.95
N ALA A 50 1.84 -2.81 -18.97
CA ALA A 50 2.54 -4.10 -18.95
C ALA A 50 3.57 -4.24 -17.80
N ARG A 51 4.13 -3.12 -17.34
CA ARG A 51 5.22 -3.06 -16.36
C ARG A 51 4.77 -2.65 -14.96
N VAL A 52 3.50 -2.25 -14.79
CA VAL A 52 2.95 -1.92 -13.48
C VAL A 52 2.88 -3.18 -12.62
N ARG A 53 3.33 -3.05 -11.37
CA ARG A 53 3.26 -4.07 -10.33
C ARG A 53 2.75 -3.44 -9.04
N SER A 54 1.95 -4.17 -8.27
CA SER A 54 1.73 -3.79 -6.86
C SER A 54 3.00 -4.05 -6.04
N SER A 55 3.11 -3.41 -4.88
CA SER A 55 4.19 -3.67 -3.91
C SER A 55 4.29 -5.15 -3.57
N ALA A 56 3.15 -5.81 -3.33
CA ALA A 56 3.07 -7.23 -3.03
C ALA A 56 3.54 -8.12 -4.19
N GLU A 57 3.09 -7.86 -5.42
CA GLU A 57 3.57 -8.62 -6.59
C GLU A 57 5.08 -8.51 -6.76
N TYR A 58 5.62 -7.30 -6.59
CA TYR A 58 7.04 -7.03 -6.79
C TYR A 58 7.90 -7.70 -5.71
N LEU A 59 7.49 -7.60 -4.43
CA LEU A 59 8.20 -8.24 -3.34
C LEU A 59 8.14 -9.77 -3.41
N ARG A 60 7.00 -10.34 -3.84
CA ARG A 60 6.92 -11.78 -4.11
C ARG A 60 7.93 -12.20 -5.19
N GLN A 61 8.03 -11.46 -6.29
CA GLN A 61 9.00 -11.73 -7.35
C GLN A 61 10.45 -11.65 -6.85
N LEU A 62 10.77 -10.67 -5.99
CA LEU A 62 12.08 -10.57 -5.36
C LEU A 62 12.35 -11.76 -4.44
N ALA A 63 11.39 -12.16 -3.61
CA ALA A 63 11.51 -13.31 -2.71
C ALA A 63 11.77 -14.61 -3.49
N GLU A 64 10.99 -14.87 -4.54
CA GLU A 64 11.15 -16.04 -5.41
C GLU A 64 12.51 -16.07 -6.12
N ALA A 65 13.08 -14.90 -6.41
CA ALA A 65 14.42 -14.76 -6.98
C ALA A 65 15.55 -14.80 -5.94
N GLY A 66 15.26 -15.00 -4.66
CA GLY A 66 16.26 -14.97 -3.58
C GLY A 66 16.84 -13.56 -3.33
N ARG A 67 16.07 -12.52 -3.64
CA ARG A 67 16.46 -11.10 -3.62
C ARG A 67 15.55 -10.24 -2.74
N ALA A 68 14.71 -10.86 -1.91
CA ALA A 68 13.88 -10.12 -0.97
C ALA A 68 14.76 -9.37 0.06
N PRO A 69 14.32 -8.17 0.52
CA PRO A 69 14.94 -7.51 1.66
C PRO A 69 14.90 -8.41 2.89
N ALA A 70 15.91 -8.28 3.76
CA ALA A 70 15.88 -8.92 5.06
C ALA A 70 14.84 -8.22 5.95
N TRP A 71 14.19 -8.99 6.84
CA TRP A 71 13.31 -8.40 7.85
C TRP A 71 14.12 -7.61 8.89
N PRO A 72 13.57 -6.49 9.40
CA PRO A 72 14.16 -5.79 10.54
C PRO A 72 14.26 -6.76 11.72
N GLY A 73 15.43 -6.84 12.35
CA GLY A 73 15.70 -7.79 13.45
C GLY A 73 15.99 -9.24 12.99
N GLY A 74 16.00 -9.52 11.69
CA GLY A 74 16.45 -10.80 11.12
C GLY A 74 15.41 -11.91 11.02
N ALA A 75 14.16 -11.66 11.44
CA ALA A 75 13.07 -12.63 11.33
C ALA A 75 11.73 -11.96 10.92
N PRO A 76 10.90 -12.63 10.11
CA PRO A 76 9.54 -12.17 9.82
C PRO A 76 8.66 -12.16 11.07
N PRO A 77 7.58 -11.36 11.10
CA PRO A 77 6.55 -11.52 12.11
C PRO A 77 5.85 -12.89 11.98
N ASP A 78 5.55 -13.52 13.11
CA ASP A 78 4.81 -14.80 13.14
C ASP A 78 3.39 -14.68 12.54
N ARG A 79 2.80 -13.49 12.67
CA ARG A 79 1.43 -13.20 12.24
C ARG A 79 1.29 -11.77 11.74
N VAL A 80 0.42 -11.59 10.75
CA VAL A 80 0.04 -10.28 10.22
C VAL A 80 -1.47 -10.27 9.95
N THR A 81 -2.14 -9.17 10.33
CA THR A 81 -3.50 -8.88 9.87
C THR A 81 -3.41 -8.03 8.61
N VAL A 82 -4.08 -8.42 7.54
CA VAL A 82 -4.01 -7.79 6.23
C VAL A 82 -5.39 -7.29 5.82
N GLN A 83 -5.48 -6.01 5.47
CA GLN A 83 -6.59 -5.47 4.70
C GLN A 83 -6.12 -5.33 3.25
N THR A 84 -6.37 -6.36 2.44
CA THR A 84 -6.07 -6.27 1.00
C THR A 84 -6.90 -5.12 0.41
N HIS A 85 -6.23 -4.20 -0.28
CA HIS A 85 -6.91 -3.03 -0.84
C HIS A 85 -7.91 -3.48 -1.91
N CYS A 86 -9.11 -2.90 -1.97
CA CYS A 86 -10.16 -3.34 -2.91
C CYS A 86 -9.73 -3.24 -4.39
N HIS A 87 -9.05 -2.16 -4.78
CA HIS A 87 -8.40 -2.05 -6.10
C HIS A 87 -7.31 -3.10 -6.32
N GLU A 88 -6.55 -3.45 -5.27
CA GLU A 88 -5.52 -4.49 -5.40
C GLU A 88 -6.14 -5.87 -5.64
N TYR A 89 -7.17 -6.19 -4.86
CA TYR A 89 -7.97 -7.39 -5.00
C TYR A 89 -8.51 -7.52 -6.43
N ALA A 90 -9.10 -6.43 -6.96
CA ALA A 90 -9.77 -6.44 -8.26
C ALA A 90 -8.79 -6.61 -9.42
N THR A 91 -7.64 -5.95 -9.38
CA THR A 91 -6.69 -5.91 -10.50
C THR A 91 -5.59 -6.96 -10.41
N PHE A 92 -5.06 -7.25 -9.21
CA PHE A 92 -3.91 -8.14 -9.01
C PHE A 92 -4.30 -9.46 -8.34
N GLY A 93 -5.56 -9.60 -7.93
CA GLY A 93 -6.13 -10.84 -7.43
C GLY A 93 -6.13 -10.94 -5.90
N ASN A 94 -7.08 -11.72 -5.40
CA ASN A 94 -7.40 -11.82 -3.97
C ASN A 94 -6.33 -12.46 -3.08
N ARG A 95 -5.31 -13.10 -3.67
CA ARG A 95 -4.25 -13.80 -2.94
C ARG A 95 -2.91 -13.07 -2.98
N VAL A 96 -2.82 -11.93 -3.67
CA VAL A 96 -1.53 -11.28 -3.95
C VAL A 96 -0.75 -10.96 -2.68
N GLN A 97 -1.44 -10.41 -1.66
CA GLN A 97 -0.84 -10.08 -0.37
C GLN A 97 -0.43 -11.31 0.42
N ARG A 98 -1.33 -12.30 0.59
CA ARG A 98 -0.99 -13.56 1.26
C ARG A 98 0.20 -14.24 0.60
N ALA A 99 0.23 -14.30 -0.73
CA ALA A 99 1.32 -14.92 -1.48
C ALA A 99 2.66 -14.18 -1.25
N ALA A 100 2.66 -12.85 -1.26
CA ALA A 100 3.84 -12.05 -0.98
C ALA A 100 4.35 -12.27 0.45
N LEU A 101 3.47 -12.18 1.46
CA LEU A 101 3.83 -12.38 2.87
C LEU A 101 4.35 -13.81 3.12
N THR A 102 3.72 -14.81 2.53
CA THR A 102 4.18 -16.21 2.62
C THR A 102 5.57 -16.38 1.99
N ALA A 103 5.80 -15.78 0.82
CA ALA A 103 7.10 -15.82 0.16
C ALA A 103 8.19 -15.08 0.97
N LEU A 104 7.80 -14.06 1.73
CA LEU A 104 8.67 -13.35 2.68
C LEU A 104 8.84 -14.10 4.02
N GLY A 105 8.20 -15.26 4.21
CA GLY A 105 8.37 -16.10 5.40
C GLY A 105 7.44 -15.77 6.57
N VAL A 106 6.41 -14.95 6.39
CA VAL A 106 5.40 -14.69 7.43
C VAL A 106 4.62 -15.96 7.73
N GLY A 107 4.56 -16.34 9.01
CA GLY A 107 3.99 -17.62 9.44
C GLY A 107 2.49 -17.74 9.25
N SER A 108 1.73 -16.70 9.58
CA SER A 108 0.27 -16.68 9.48
C SER A 108 -0.28 -15.34 9.00
N VAL A 109 -1.29 -15.39 8.14
CA VAL A 109 -1.91 -14.20 7.54
C VAL A 109 -3.42 -14.23 7.79
N ARG A 110 -3.91 -13.26 8.57
CA ARG A 110 -5.34 -13.03 8.78
C ARG A 110 -5.83 -11.95 7.83
N GLU A 111 -6.75 -12.29 6.92
CA GLU A 111 -7.28 -11.34 5.95
C GLU A 111 -8.61 -10.73 6.41
N ALA A 112 -8.68 -9.40 6.48
CA ALA A 112 -9.92 -8.64 6.49
C ALA A 112 -10.47 -8.61 5.06
N THR A 113 -11.31 -9.59 4.72
CA THR A 113 -11.86 -9.72 3.36
C THR A 113 -13.08 -8.82 3.18
N GLY A 114 -12.88 -7.63 2.62
CA GLY A 114 -13.92 -6.64 2.40
C GLY A 114 -13.32 -5.28 2.04
N CYS A 115 -14.17 -4.26 1.87
CA CYS A 115 -13.71 -2.88 1.80
C CYS A 115 -13.40 -2.36 3.21
N CYS A 116 -12.44 -1.44 3.35
CA CYS A 116 -12.19 -0.79 4.62
C CYS A 116 -13.31 0.20 5.01
N GLY A 117 -14.11 0.70 4.06
CA GLY A 117 -15.14 1.71 4.30
C GLY A 117 -14.83 3.08 3.71
N VAL A 118 -13.57 3.31 3.30
CA VAL A 118 -13.11 4.58 2.73
C VAL A 118 -12.74 4.41 1.26
N ALA A 119 -13.71 4.66 0.37
CA ALA A 119 -13.46 4.72 -1.08
C ALA A 119 -13.31 6.18 -1.54
N GLY A 120 -12.12 6.58 -1.96
CA GLY A 120 -11.86 7.97 -2.34
C GLY A 120 -12.08 8.93 -1.16
N ASP A 121 -12.81 10.01 -1.39
CA ASP A 121 -13.20 11.00 -0.37
C ASP A 121 -14.46 10.59 0.42
N PHE A 122 -15.09 9.45 0.10
CA PHE A 122 -16.37 9.02 0.68
C PHE A 122 -16.34 9.00 2.22
N GLY A 123 -15.31 8.38 2.80
CA GLY A 123 -15.15 8.29 4.25
C GLY A 123 -14.83 9.62 4.95
N PHE A 124 -14.50 10.66 4.18
CA PHE A 124 -14.23 12.00 4.68
C PHE A 124 -15.40 12.97 4.46
N THR A 125 -16.43 12.53 3.73
CA THR A 125 -17.60 13.35 3.43
C THR A 125 -18.55 13.37 4.63
N ALA A 126 -18.97 14.57 5.04
CA ALA A 126 -19.89 14.74 6.15
C ALA A 126 -21.18 13.92 5.93
N GLY A 127 -21.59 13.18 6.96
CA GLY A 127 -22.77 12.31 6.92
C GLY A 127 -22.50 10.87 6.43
N HIS A 128 -21.30 10.54 5.96
CA HIS A 128 -20.96 9.17 5.52
C HIS A 128 -20.27 8.32 6.59
N GLU A 129 -19.95 8.90 7.75
CA GLU A 129 -19.22 8.23 8.83
C GLU A 129 -19.87 6.92 9.27
N ALA A 130 -21.18 6.93 9.52
CA ALA A 130 -21.92 5.74 9.94
C ALA A 130 -21.87 4.61 8.88
N VAL A 131 -21.87 4.97 7.59
CA VAL A 131 -21.78 4.00 6.50
C VAL A 131 -20.35 3.45 6.40
N SER A 132 -19.33 4.31 6.48
CA SER A 132 -17.93 3.89 6.49
C SER A 132 -17.65 2.91 7.64
N ALA A 133 -18.09 3.25 8.85
CA ALA A 133 -17.97 2.39 10.02
C ALA A 133 -18.71 1.05 9.84
N ALA A 134 -19.95 1.07 9.33
CA ALA A 134 -20.71 -0.15 9.07
C ALA A 134 -20.04 -1.07 8.04
N VAL A 135 -19.40 -0.50 7.00
CA VAL A 135 -18.61 -1.28 6.03
C VAL A 135 -17.36 -1.87 6.71
N ALA A 136 -16.64 -1.08 7.51
CA ALA A 136 -15.46 -1.54 8.24
C ALA A 136 -15.78 -2.70 9.21
N GLU A 137 -16.96 -2.68 9.83
CA GLU A 137 -17.45 -3.75 10.73
C GLU A 137 -17.72 -5.09 10.02
N GLN A 138 -17.81 -5.11 8.68
CA GLN A 138 -18.00 -6.36 7.95
C GLN A 138 -16.77 -7.27 7.99
N ALA A 139 -15.57 -6.70 8.09
CA ALA A 139 -14.33 -7.48 8.04
C ALA A 139 -13.15 -6.86 8.78
N LEU A 140 -12.92 -5.55 8.59
CA LEU A 140 -11.73 -4.86 9.13
C LEU A 140 -11.74 -4.81 10.65
N ALA A 141 -12.78 -4.21 11.27
CA ALA A 141 -12.84 -4.08 12.72
C ALA A 141 -12.84 -5.45 13.45
N PRO A 142 -13.60 -6.48 13.01
CA PRO A 142 -13.47 -7.82 13.56
C PRO A 142 -12.05 -8.41 13.46
N ALA A 143 -11.35 -8.21 12.34
CA ALA A 143 -9.98 -8.70 12.17
C ALA A 143 -8.98 -7.98 13.08
N LEU A 144 -9.17 -6.68 13.30
CA LEU A 144 -8.37 -5.91 14.25
C LEU A 144 -8.57 -6.43 15.68
N ARG A 145 -9.82 -6.61 16.11
CA ARG A 145 -10.16 -7.15 17.44
C ARG A 145 -9.61 -8.56 17.68
N ALA A 146 -9.59 -9.40 16.64
CA ALA A 146 -9.15 -10.79 16.75
C ALA A 146 -7.62 -10.96 16.91
N ASP A 147 -6.83 -9.94 16.57
CA ASP A 147 -5.37 -10.02 16.64
C ASP A 147 -4.78 -8.68 17.09
N PRO A 148 -5.00 -8.27 18.35
CA PRO A 148 -4.69 -6.91 18.82
C PRO A 148 -3.20 -6.55 18.75
N ASP A 149 -2.32 -7.56 18.74
CA ASP A 149 -0.86 -7.40 18.81
C ASP A 149 -0.17 -7.62 17.46
N ALA A 150 -0.92 -8.08 16.43
CA ALA A 150 -0.37 -8.27 15.11
C ALA A 150 -0.17 -6.94 14.38
N PRO A 151 0.94 -6.78 13.62
CA PRO A 151 1.06 -5.72 12.63
C PRO A 151 -0.13 -5.74 11.68
N VAL A 152 -0.61 -4.55 11.32
CA VAL A 152 -1.71 -4.38 10.36
C VAL A 152 -1.12 -3.90 9.04
N LEU A 153 -1.21 -4.74 8.03
CA LEU A 153 -0.82 -4.39 6.67
C LEU A 153 -2.00 -3.74 5.94
N THR A 154 -1.79 -2.50 5.49
CA THR A 154 -2.70 -1.72 4.66
C THR A 154 -1.88 -0.99 3.59
N ASP A 155 -1.84 -1.51 2.36
CA ASP A 155 -1.03 -0.91 1.29
C ASP A 155 -1.61 0.39 0.71
N GLY A 156 -2.70 0.95 1.25
CA GLY A 156 -3.26 2.21 0.76
C GLY A 156 -3.68 3.19 1.85
N PHE A 157 -3.61 4.47 1.50
CA PHE A 157 -3.84 5.60 2.43
C PHE A 157 -5.23 5.53 3.09
N SER A 158 -6.26 5.25 2.31
CA SER A 158 -7.64 5.16 2.80
C SER A 158 -7.81 4.03 3.82
N CYS A 159 -7.19 2.87 3.57
CA CYS A 159 -7.23 1.73 4.50
C CYS A 159 -6.46 2.03 5.79
N ALA A 160 -5.27 2.62 5.69
CA ALA A 160 -4.46 3.02 6.85
C ALA A 160 -5.19 4.06 7.72
N THR A 161 -5.85 5.03 7.07
CA THR A 161 -6.65 6.06 7.74
C THR A 161 -7.82 5.44 8.48
N GLN A 162 -8.53 4.48 7.87
CA GLN A 162 -9.64 3.81 8.54
C GLN A 162 -9.18 3.02 9.77
N VAL A 163 -8.03 2.33 9.70
CA VAL A 163 -7.47 1.63 10.86
C VAL A 163 -7.19 2.60 12.00
N ALA A 164 -6.58 3.75 11.70
CA ALA A 164 -6.33 4.79 12.70
C ALA A 164 -7.63 5.39 13.27
N HIS A 165 -8.64 5.62 12.42
CA HIS A 165 -9.94 6.11 12.86
C HIS A 165 -10.62 5.12 13.82
N LEU A 166 -10.70 3.83 13.45
CA LEU A 166 -11.24 2.78 14.31
C LEU A 166 -10.48 2.70 15.64
N ALA A 167 -9.14 2.71 15.61
CA ALA A 167 -8.33 2.69 16.82
C ALA A 167 -8.60 3.89 17.75
N ALA A 168 -8.96 5.05 17.18
CA ALA A 168 -9.27 6.25 17.95
C ALA A 168 -10.71 6.28 18.48
N THR A 169 -11.67 5.65 17.79
CA THR A 169 -13.10 5.70 18.13
C THR A 169 -13.64 4.43 18.79
N ASP A 170 -12.94 3.30 18.64
CA ASP A 170 -13.23 2.01 19.27
C ASP A 170 -11.96 1.44 19.95
N PRO A 171 -11.86 1.54 21.30
CA PRO A 171 -10.72 1.03 22.06
C PRO A 171 -10.41 -0.45 21.85
N THR A 172 -11.40 -1.25 21.43
CA THR A 172 -11.20 -2.68 21.19
C THR A 172 -10.38 -2.97 19.92
N THR A 173 -10.26 -1.99 19.02
CA THR A 173 -9.45 -2.09 17.80
C THR A 173 -8.06 -1.47 17.93
N ALA A 174 -7.81 -0.71 19.01
CA ALA A 174 -6.60 0.08 19.23
C ALA A 174 -5.32 -0.73 19.47
N GLY A 175 -5.44 -2.05 19.68
CA GLY A 175 -4.32 -2.95 19.98
C GLY A 175 -3.66 -2.67 21.33
N THR A 176 -2.64 -3.46 21.70
CA THR A 176 -1.87 -3.24 22.94
C THR A 176 -0.54 -2.52 22.72
N THR A 177 -0.06 -2.48 21.47
CA THR A 177 1.23 -1.90 21.09
C THR A 177 1.08 -0.56 20.36
N THR A 178 1.63 0.50 20.94
CA THR A 178 1.71 1.87 20.37
C THR A 178 2.83 1.97 19.34
N ALA A 179 2.75 1.21 18.25
CA ALA A 179 3.76 1.25 17.18
C ALA A 179 3.20 1.98 15.95
N GLY A 180 3.09 3.31 16.02
CA GLY A 180 2.69 4.19 14.92
C GLY A 180 3.04 5.66 15.24
N PRO A 181 3.22 6.55 14.24
CA PRO A 181 3.73 7.89 14.48
C PRO A 181 2.72 8.77 15.26
N ALA A 182 3.24 9.42 16.31
CA ALA A 182 2.76 10.58 17.08
C ALA A 182 1.34 10.64 17.67
N THR A 183 0.39 9.75 17.33
CA THR A 183 -0.97 9.76 17.91
C THR A 183 -1.40 8.40 18.46
N GLY A 184 -0.59 7.81 19.36
CA GLY A 184 -1.06 6.92 20.43
C GLY A 184 -2.00 5.75 20.12
N GLY A 185 -2.04 5.21 18.89
CA GLY A 185 -2.95 4.13 18.51
C GLY A 185 -2.38 3.23 17.41
N ARG A 186 -2.99 2.05 17.24
CA ARG A 186 -2.65 1.09 16.19
C ARG A 186 -2.88 1.69 14.80
N GLY A 187 -1.83 1.69 13.99
CA GLY A 187 -1.86 2.16 12.60
C GLY A 187 -1.74 1.02 11.61
N GLY A 188 -2.40 1.18 10.46
CA GLY A 188 -2.09 0.39 9.27
C GLY A 188 -0.76 0.82 8.67
N ARG A 189 0.05 -0.13 8.22
CA ARG A 189 1.37 0.09 7.62
C ARG A 189 1.40 -0.43 6.19
N HIS A 190 2.15 0.22 5.33
CA HIS A 190 2.44 -0.31 4.00
C HIS A 190 3.48 -1.45 4.09
N LEU A 191 3.48 -2.38 3.12
CA LEU A 191 4.36 -3.56 3.11
C LEU A 191 5.84 -3.19 3.16
N PHE A 192 6.25 -2.13 2.47
CA PHE A 192 7.61 -1.58 2.57
C PHE A 192 7.95 -1.07 3.98
N GLU A 193 7.00 -0.51 4.72
CA GLU A 193 7.24 -0.04 6.10
C GLU A 193 7.36 -1.20 7.09
N LEU A 194 6.83 -2.38 6.77
CA LEU A 194 7.08 -3.60 7.55
C LEU A 194 8.50 -4.14 7.35
N LEU A 195 9.07 -3.93 6.16
CA LEU A 195 10.43 -4.36 5.80
C LEU A 195 11.49 -3.30 6.14
N ASP A 196 11.09 -2.03 6.21
CA ASP A 196 11.94 -0.90 6.56
C ASP A 196 11.14 0.11 7.42
N PRO A 197 11.06 -0.10 8.75
CA PRO A 197 10.22 0.69 9.64
C PRO A 197 10.79 2.07 9.99
N ASP A 198 12.06 2.33 9.69
CA ASP A 198 12.73 3.62 9.85
C ASP A 198 13.56 3.90 8.59
N PRO A 199 12.89 4.15 7.45
CA PRO A 199 13.61 4.44 6.22
C PRO A 199 14.37 5.73 6.46
N ALA A 200 15.70 5.66 6.39
CA ALA A 200 16.55 6.85 6.47
C ALA A 200 15.94 7.91 5.54
N ARG A 201 15.62 9.09 6.08
CA ARG A 201 15.07 10.17 5.26
C ARG A 201 16.02 10.37 4.09
N PRO A 202 15.59 10.15 2.83
CA PRO A 202 16.43 10.51 1.72
C PRO A 202 16.71 12.01 1.83
N ASP A 203 17.93 12.42 1.51
CA ASP A 203 18.21 13.84 1.26
C ASP A 203 17.13 14.36 0.30
N PRO A 204 16.55 15.55 0.56
CA PRO A 204 15.44 16.03 -0.24
C PRO A 204 15.86 16.02 -1.72
N PRO A 205 15.05 15.43 -2.62
CA PRO A 205 15.39 15.30 -4.04
C PRO A 205 15.46 16.65 -4.75
N TYR A 206 15.05 17.73 -4.07
CA TYR A 206 15.17 19.10 -4.53
C TYR A 206 16.03 19.91 -3.54
N PRO A 207 16.97 20.72 -4.03
CA PRO A 207 17.61 21.73 -3.19
C PRO A 207 16.53 22.64 -2.61
N ASP A 208 16.67 22.96 -1.33
CA ASP A 208 15.78 23.89 -0.63
C ASP A 208 15.67 25.20 -1.46
N PRO A 209 14.46 25.55 -1.96
CA PRO A 209 14.28 26.74 -2.78
C PRO A 209 14.54 28.03 -2.01
N THR A 210 14.65 27.96 -0.68
CA THR A 210 14.99 29.07 0.22
C THR A 210 16.47 29.11 0.59
N ALA A 211 17.25 28.09 0.23
CA ALA A 211 18.69 28.09 0.49
C ALA A 211 19.37 29.20 -0.33
N PRO A 212 20.20 30.05 0.30
CA PRO A 212 20.92 31.08 -0.42
C PRO A 212 21.82 30.40 -1.47
N ARG A 213 21.69 30.82 -2.74
CA ARG A 213 22.60 30.37 -3.79
C ARG A 213 24.01 30.70 -3.33
N ARG A 214 24.85 29.67 -3.16
CA ARG A 214 26.28 29.86 -2.94
C ARG A 214 26.84 30.60 -4.14
N THR A 215 27.10 31.90 -3.97
CA THR A 215 28.03 32.62 -4.83
C THR A 215 29.42 32.09 -4.47
N SER A 216 30.11 31.59 -5.49
CA SER A 216 31.45 30.98 -5.48
C SER A 216 32.42 31.53 -4.45
#